data_AF-A0A382BX70-F1
#
_entry.id   AF-A0A382BX70-F1
#
_cell.length_a   1.000
_cell.length_b   1.000
_cell.length_c   1.000
_cell.angle_alpha   90.00
_cell.angle_beta   90.00
_cell.angle_gamma   90.00
#
_symmetry.space_group_name_H-M   'P 1'
#
loop_
_entity.id
_entity.type
_entity.pdbx_description
1 polymer ?
#
loop_
_entity_poly.entity_id
_entity_poly.type
_entity_poly.pdbx_seq_one_letter_code
_entity_poly.pdbx_strand_id
1 'polypeptide(L)'
;MQLPNLDEMSAEEKMWFANSIAGMVVADGHADQSEMVFLREAINFLDDKDEIDKLMVIIKDGKAPELSPLDIDPKQAFLMLKYLAQLMVADADLSPKEISYFLLAGRLLSFNNEILTKLWKSARALLERDLPQAIVETGSLKTKVSLTKVDETGVTFRLGKALMPKVKIMLYVLKSVHSE
;
A
#
# COMPACT_ATOMS: atom_id res chain seq x y z
N MET A 1 4.62 -6.52 -8.79
CA MET A 1 4.43 -5.06 -8.98
C MET A 1 5.39 -4.60 -10.08
N GLN A 2 5.12 -3.49 -10.76
CA GLN A 2 6.07 -2.98 -11.76
C GLN A 2 7.09 -2.09 -11.05
N LEU A 3 8.36 -2.48 -11.09
CA LEU A 3 9.46 -1.66 -10.57
C LEU A 3 9.75 -0.46 -11.50
N PRO A 4 10.26 0.66 -10.96
CA PRO A 4 10.90 1.71 -11.76
C PRO A 4 12.13 1.15 -12.50
N ASN A 5 12.64 1.90 -13.47
CA ASN A 5 13.83 1.45 -14.21
C ASN A 5 15.09 1.69 -13.37
N LEU A 6 15.46 0.70 -12.56
CA LEU A 6 16.60 0.78 -11.64
C LEU A 6 17.93 1.06 -12.35
N ASP A 7 18.09 0.63 -13.61
CA ASP A 7 19.32 0.86 -14.37
C ASP A 7 19.50 2.32 -14.81
N GLU A 8 18.39 3.06 -14.92
CA GLU A 8 18.39 4.49 -15.25
C GLU A 8 18.44 5.38 -14.00
N MET A 9 18.35 4.80 -12.80
CA MET A 9 18.35 5.54 -11.55
C MET A 9 19.76 5.80 -11.04
N SER A 10 19.99 7.03 -10.57
CA SER A 10 21.19 7.39 -9.82
C SER A 10 21.24 6.68 -8.46
N ALA A 11 22.41 6.64 -7.83
CA ALA A 11 22.55 6.10 -6.48
C ALA A 11 21.65 6.83 -5.46
N GLU A 12 21.51 8.16 -5.60
CA GLU A 12 20.63 8.97 -4.75
C GLU A 12 19.16 8.57 -4.92
N GLU A 13 18.71 8.36 -6.15
CA GLU A 13 17.32 7.95 -6.44
C GLU A 13 17.04 6.53 -5.92
N LYS A 14 17.99 5.60 -6.08
CA LYS A 14 17.89 4.23 -5.55
C LYS A 14 17.83 4.22 -4.02
N MET A 15 18.70 4.99 -3.37
CA MET A 15 18.71 5.17 -1.92
C MET A 15 17.40 5.79 -1.43
N TRP A 16 16.93 6.85 -2.09
CA TRP A 16 15.65 7.47 -1.75
C TRP A 16 14.51 6.45 -1.86
N PHE A 17 14.49 5.67 -2.94
CA PHE A 17 13.45 4.67 -3.16
C PHE A 17 13.49 3.57 -2.10
N ALA A 18 14.68 3.04 -1.78
CA ALA A 18 14.85 2.03 -0.74
C ALA A 18 14.40 2.55 0.63
N ASN A 19 14.77 3.78 1.01
CA ASN A 19 14.28 4.42 2.23
C ASN A 19 12.77 4.62 2.22
N SER A 20 12.18 4.99 1.08
CA SER A 20 10.73 5.16 0.97
C SER A 20 9.97 3.83 1.17
N ILE A 21 10.51 2.71 0.67
CA ILE A 21 9.95 1.38 0.91
C ILE A 21 10.09 1.00 2.38
N ALA A 22 11.29 1.16 2.96
CA ALA A 22 11.52 0.85 4.36
C ALA A 22 10.60 1.65 5.28
N GLY A 23 10.47 2.95 5.02
CA GLY A 23 9.58 3.82 5.77
C GLY A 23 8.11 3.46 5.66
N MET A 24 7.66 2.94 4.52
CA MET A 24 6.29 2.45 4.36
C MET A 24 6.04 1.23 5.25
N VAL A 25 6.94 0.24 5.19
CA VAL A 25 6.84 -1.02 5.94
C VAL A 25 6.93 -0.80 7.46
N VAL A 26 7.65 0.22 7.93
CA VAL A 26 7.74 0.51 9.37
C VAL A 26 6.75 1.58 9.85
N ALA A 27 5.95 2.18 8.96
CA ALA A 27 5.11 3.33 9.29
C ALA A 27 4.06 3.02 10.36
N ASP A 28 3.51 1.81 10.35
CA ASP A 28 2.48 1.37 11.27
C ASP A 28 3.05 0.71 12.56
N GLY A 29 4.32 0.28 12.50
CA GLY A 29 5.09 -0.37 13.55
C GLY A 29 5.05 -1.90 13.53
N HIS A 30 4.45 -2.52 12.50
CA HIS A 30 4.32 -3.97 12.38
C HIS A 30 4.79 -4.43 10.99
N ALA A 31 6.08 -4.76 10.84
CA ALA A 31 6.55 -5.42 9.62
C ALA A 31 6.12 -6.89 9.63
N ASP A 32 5.18 -7.27 8.78
CA ASP A 32 4.73 -8.66 8.63
C ASP A 32 5.65 -9.47 7.67
N GLN A 33 5.47 -10.80 7.58
CA GLN A 33 6.29 -11.61 6.66
C GLN A 33 6.07 -11.29 5.18
N SER A 34 4.88 -10.81 4.81
CA SER A 34 4.52 -10.37 3.46
C SER A 34 5.35 -9.15 3.06
N GLU A 35 5.54 -8.23 3.99
CA GLU A 35 6.21 -6.96 3.79
C GLU A 35 7.73 -7.07 3.80
N MET A 36 8.26 -8.04 4.56
CA MET A 36 9.69 -8.36 4.58
C MET A 36 10.24 -8.73 3.19
N VAL A 37 9.39 -9.20 2.27
CA VAL A 37 9.80 -9.45 0.88
C VAL A 37 10.17 -8.15 0.16
N PHE A 38 9.39 -7.08 0.36
CA PHE A 38 9.66 -5.79 -0.27
C PHE A 38 10.89 -5.10 0.33
N LEU A 39 11.15 -5.28 1.62
CA LEU A 39 12.40 -4.82 2.24
C LEU A 39 13.62 -5.51 1.63
N ARG A 40 13.54 -6.81 1.35
CA ARG A 40 14.61 -7.53 0.65
C ARG A 40 14.80 -7.02 -0.77
N GLU A 41 13.72 -6.71 -1.49
CA GLU A 41 13.83 -6.06 -2.80
C GLU A 41 14.52 -4.70 -2.69
N ALA A 42 14.14 -3.86 -1.71
CA ALA A 42 14.75 -2.56 -1.48
C ALA A 42 16.26 -2.63 -1.21
N ILE A 43 16.70 -3.63 -0.43
CA ILE A 43 18.12 -3.88 -0.16
C ILE A 43 18.88 -4.23 -1.45
N ASN A 44 18.26 -5.02 -2.34
CA ASN A 44 18.89 -5.41 -3.61
C ASN A 44 19.03 -4.24 -4.61
N PHE A 45 18.42 -3.08 -4.34
CA PHE A 45 18.64 -1.88 -5.17
C PHE A 45 19.95 -1.18 -4.83
N LEU A 46 20.53 -1.46 -3.67
CA LEU A 46 21.71 -0.78 -3.14
C LEU A 46 22.94 -1.64 -3.39
N ASP A 47 23.96 -1.03 -3.99
CA ASP A 47 25.24 -1.70 -4.27
C ASP A 47 26.23 -1.53 -3.10
N ASP A 48 26.02 -0.51 -2.26
CA ASP A 48 26.90 -0.16 -1.15
C ASP A 48 26.48 -0.85 0.16
N LYS A 49 27.45 -1.45 0.84
CA LYS A 49 27.21 -2.22 2.06
C LYS A 49 26.85 -1.34 3.26
N ASP A 50 27.44 -0.15 3.37
CA ASP A 50 27.15 0.79 4.46
C ASP A 50 25.72 1.34 4.30
N GLU A 51 25.28 1.54 3.07
CA GLU A 51 23.91 1.91 2.71
C GLU A 51 22.89 0.84 3.12
N ILE A 52 23.18 -0.44 2.83
CA ILE A 52 22.37 -1.57 3.28
C ILE A 52 22.32 -1.64 4.81
N ASP A 53 23.47 -1.50 5.48
CA ASP A 53 23.54 -1.57 6.94
C ASP A 53 22.73 -0.44 7.61
N LYS A 54 22.75 0.78 7.05
CA LYS A 54 21.89 1.89 7.51
C LYS A 54 20.41 1.57 7.38
N LEU A 55 20.00 1.02 6.23
CA LEU A 55 18.60 0.62 6.00
C LEU A 55 18.17 -0.47 7.00
N MET A 56 19.05 -1.42 7.29
CA MET A 56 18.80 -2.47 8.27
C MET A 56 18.66 -1.96 9.70
N VAL A 57 19.39 -0.90 10.07
CA VAL A 57 19.23 -0.23 11.37
C VAL A 57 17.87 0.45 11.47
N ILE A 58 17.46 1.18 10.44
CA ILE A 58 16.15 1.85 10.35
C ILE A 58 15.00 0.85 10.55
N ILE A 59 15.07 -0.30 9.87
CA ILE A 59 14.09 -1.38 9.99
C ILE A 59 14.03 -1.92 11.42
N LYS A 60 15.18 -2.13 12.06
CA LYS A 60 15.25 -2.64 13.44
C LYS A 60 14.73 -1.64 14.48
N ASP A 61 15.00 -0.35 14.27
CA ASP A 61 14.56 0.72 15.17
C ASP A 61 13.06 1.02 15.03
N GLY A 62 12.42 0.56 13.95
CA GLY A 62 11.00 0.76 13.68
C GLY A 62 10.63 2.23 13.46
N LYS A 63 11.61 3.06 13.06
CA LYS A 63 11.42 4.49 12.81
C LYS A 63 11.54 4.72 11.31
N ALA A 64 10.49 5.28 10.71
CA ALA A 64 10.54 5.64 9.30
C ALA A 64 11.67 6.64 9.04
N PRO A 65 12.48 6.44 7.98
CA PRO A 65 13.56 7.36 7.63
C PRO A 65 12.99 8.71 7.22
N GLU A 66 13.77 9.77 7.47
CA GLU A 66 13.45 11.09 6.94
C GLU A 66 13.76 11.13 5.44
N LEU A 67 12.74 11.49 4.66
CA LEU A 67 12.88 11.70 3.22
C LEU A 67 13.03 13.19 2.93
N SER A 68 13.96 13.54 2.04
CA SER A 68 14.10 14.88 1.48
C SER A 68 13.37 14.98 0.13
N PRO A 69 13.09 16.20 -0.38
CA PRO A 69 12.68 16.38 -1.77
C PRO A 69 13.71 15.75 -2.72
N LEU A 70 13.25 15.10 -3.77
CA LEU A 70 14.09 14.45 -4.78
C LEU A 70 13.80 15.07 -6.14
N ASP A 71 14.85 15.57 -6.81
CA ASP A 71 14.76 15.99 -8.20
C ASP A 71 15.02 14.77 -9.09
N ILE A 72 13.96 14.29 -9.74
CA ILE A 72 13.95 13.05 -10.51
C ILE A 72 13.04 13.23 -11.72
N ASP A 73 13.33 12.50 -12.79
CA ASP A 73 12.46 12.43 -13.96
C ASP A 73 11.01 12.08 -13.55
N PRO A 74 9.99 12.87 -13.99
CA PRO A 74 8.60 12.66 -13.58
C PRO A 74 8.04 11.27 -13.88
N LYS A 75 8.53 10.59 -14.93
CA LYS A 75 8.09 9.23 -15.27
C LYS A 75 8.65 8.23 -14.27
N GLN A 76 9.92 8.35 -13.87
CA GLN A 76 10.51 7.52 -12.83
C GLN A 76 9.85 7.79 -11.46
N ALA A 77 9.65 9.06 -11.11
CA ALA A 77 8.95 9.46 -9.89
C ALA A 77 7.55 8.83 -9.81
N PHE A 78 6.81 8.83 -10.93
CA PHE A 78 5.49 8.21 -11.00
C PHE A 78 5.55 6.69 -10.85
N LEU A 79 6.57 6.01 -11.40
CA LEU A 79 6.74 4.56 -11.25
C LEU A 79 7.08 4.18 -9.80
N MET A 80 7.97 4.92 -9.14
CA MET A 80 8.26 4.75 -7.70
C MET A 80 6.99 4.91 -6.87
N LEU A 81 6.23 5.98 -7.13
CA LEU A 81 4.99 6.26 -6.42
C LEU A 81 3.91 5.20 -6.68
N LYS A 82 3.80 4.69 -7.91
CA LYS A 82 2.90 3.58 -8.24
C LYS A 82 3.28 2.32 -7.48
N TYR A 83 4.57 2.01 -7.37
CA TYR A 83 5.04 0.88 -6.58
C TYR A 83 4.69 1.05 -5.09
N LEU A 84 4.99 2.21 -4.49
CA LEU A 84 4.63 2.52 -3.10
C LEU A 84 3.12 2.42 -2.85
N ALA A 85 2.29 2.85 -3.79
CA ALA A 85 0.84 2.73 -3.68
C ALA A 85 0.35 1.28 -3.69
N GLN A 86 1.03 0.39 -4.44
CA GLN A 86 0.74 -1.03 -4.48
C GLN A 86 1.22 -1.75 -3.21
N LEU A 87 2.39 -1.37 -2.71
CA LEU A 87 2.95 -1.87 -1.45
C LEU A 87 2.04 -1.54 -0.27
N MET A 88 1.64 -0.27 -0.16
CA MET A 88 0.77 0.23 0.91
C MET A 88 -0.60 -0.47 0.97
N VAL A 89 -1.11 -1.00 -0.15
CA VAL A 89 -2.41 -1.71 -0.17
C VAL A 89 -2.26 -3.23 -0.17
N ALA A 90 -1.02 -3.73 -0.10
CA ALA A 90 -0.71 -5.15 -0.20
C ALA A 90 -1.21 -5.91 1.03
N ASP A 91 -1.02 -5.34 2.23
CA ASP A 91 -1.79 -5.76 3.39
C ASP A 91 -3.19 -5.13 3.31
N ALA A 92 -4.23 -5.95 3.49
CA ALA A 92 -5.61 -5.49 3.38
C ALA A 92 -5.96 -4.46 4.48
N ASP A 93 -5.15 -4.40 5.55
CA ASP A 93 -5.27 -3.50 6.69
C ASP A 93 -4.47 -2.19 6.51
N LEU A 94 -5.00 -1.32 5.66
CA LEU A 94 -4.41 0.00 5.41
C LEU A 94 -4.57 0.94 6.63
N SER A 95 -3.48 1.23 7.32
CA SER A 95 -3.47 2.13 8.47
C SER A 95 -3.44 3.62 8.06
N PRO A 96 -3.95 4.53 8.91
CA PRO A 96 -3.82 5.97 8.68
C PRO A 96 -2.36 6.47 8.61
N LYS A 97 -1.43 5.77 9.27
CA LYS A 97 -0.01 6.13 9.30
C LYS A 97 0.65 5.86 7.95
N GLU A 98 0.40 4.71 7.33
CA GLU A 98 0.92 4.40 5.99
C GLU A 98 0.35 5.36 4.94
N ILE A 99 -0.95 5.66 4.99
CA ILE A 99 -1.54 6.67 4.10
C ILE A 99 -0.82 8.02 4.27
N SER A 100 -0.57 8.43 5.50
CA SER A 100 0.11 9.70 5.78
C SER A 100 1.55 9.70 5.23
N TYR A 101 2.25 8.58 5.37
CA TYR A 101 3.61 8.39 4.86
C TYR A 101 3.63 8.39 3.32
N PHE A 102 2.72 7.67 2.66
CA PHE A 102 2.56 7.70 1.21
C PHE A 102 2.30 9.11 0.67
N LEU A 103 1.40 9.85 1.34
CA LEU A 103 1.12 11.23 0.96
C LEU A 103 2.33 12.14 1.15
N LEU A 104 3.15 11.91 2.18
CA LEU A 104 4.40 12.64 2.40
C LEU A 104 5.41 12.35 1.28
N ALA A 105 5.71 11.07 1.03
CA ALA A 105 6.64 10.65 -0.02
C ALA A 105 6.22 11.21 -1.39
N GLY A 106 4.94 11.14 -1.72
CA GLY A 106 4.40 11.69 -2.96
C GLY A 106 4.56 13.21 -3.10
N ARG A 107 4.40 13.97 -2.01
CA ARG A 107 4.64 15.43 -2.03
C ARG A 107 6.12 15.77 -2.23
N LEU A 108 7.03 14.97 -1.67
CA LEU A 108 8.47 15.15 -1.85
C LEU A 108 8.94 14.85 -3.28
N LEU A 109 8.16 14.03 -4.01
CA LEU A 109 8.28 13.82 -5.45
C LEU A 109 7.47 14.84 -6.29
N SER A 110 7.05 15.95 -5.68
CA SER A 110 6.30 17.05 -6.35
C SER A 110 4.89 16.70 -6.86
N PHE A 111 4.25 15.64 -6.36
CA PHE A 111 2.85 15.34 -6.67
C PHE A 111 1.88 16.00 -5.69
N ASN A 112 0.72 16.42 -6.21
CA ASN A 112 -0.35 16.99 -5.39
C ASN A 112 -1.24 15.90 -4.74
N ASN A 113 -1.94 16.27 -3.67
CA ASN A 113 -2.78 15.34 -2.91
C ASN A 113 -3.95 14.76 -3.72
N GLU A 114 -4.42 15.43 -4.78
CA GLU A 114 -5.51 14.92 -5.63
C GLU A 114 -5.06 13.69 -6.43
N ILE A 115 -3.89 13.80 -7.08
CA ILE A 115 -3.27 12.69 -7.83
C ILE A 115 -2.95 11.55 -6.87
N LEU A 116 -2.34 11.86 -5.72
CA LEU A 116 -1.99 10.86 -4.72
C LEU A 116 -3.22 10.10 -4.21
N THR A 117 -4.30 10.83 -3.91
CA THR A 117 -5.55 10.24 -3.45
C THR A 117 -6.18 9.34 -4.51
N LYS A 118 -6.15 9.76 -5.78
CA LYS A 118 -6.64 8.92 -6.89
C LYS A 118 -5.78 7.67 -7.05
N LEU A 119 -4.47 7.80 -6.94
CA LEU A 119 -3.52 6.71 -7.20
C LEU A 119 -3.68 5.55 -6.20
N TRP A 120 -3.64 5.82 -4.89
CA TRP A 120 -3.76 4.73 -3.91
C TRP A 120 -5.16 4.11 -3.89
N LYS A 121 -6.22 4.90 -4.13
CA LYS A 121 -7.58 4.36 -4.29
C LYS A 121 -7.69 3.44 -5.50
N SER A 122 -6.98 3.77 -6.58
CA SER A 122 -6.95 2.96 -7.80
C SER A 122 -6.15 1.68 -7.58
N ALA A 123 -5.00 1.76 -6.90
CA ALA A 123 -4.21 0.58 -6.51
C ALA A 123 -5.05 -0.38 -5.64
N ARG A 124 -5.78 0.17 -4.67
CA ARG A 124 -6.70 -0.59 -3.83
C ARG A 124 -7.83 -1.24 -4.61
N ALA A 125 -8.50 -0.50 -5.50
CA ALA A 125 -9.59 -1.03 -6.30
C ALA A 125 -9.12 -2.16 -7.23
N LEU A 126 -7.88 -2.10 -7.72
CA LEU A 126 -7.28 -3.17 -8.51
C LEU A 126 -7.08 -4.43 -7.67
N LEU A 127 -6.56 -4.30 -6.44
CA LEU A 127 -6.41 -5.43 -5.51
C LEU A 127 -7.77 -6.02 -5.10
N GLU A 128 -8.74 -5.16 -4.82
CA GLU A 128 -10.09 -5.56 -4.42
C GLU A 128 -10.92 -6.19 -5.54
N ARG A 129 -10.50 -6.08 -6.81
CA ARG A 129 -11.20 -6.65 -7.97
C ARG A 129 -11.19 -8.18 -7.95
N ASP A 130 -10.08 -8.75 -7.51
CA ASP A 130 -9.86 -10.20 -7.58
C ASP A 130 -10.31 -10.89 -6.27
N LEU A 131 -10.74 -10.11 -5.27
CA LEU A 131 -11.30 -10.61 -4.02
C LEU A 131 -12.74 -11.12 -4.19
N PRO A 132 -13.18 -12.09 -3.36
CA PRO A 132 -14.56 -12.53 -3.31
C PRO A 132 -15.51 -11.34 -3.15
N GLN A 133 -16.60 -11.36 -3.90
CA GLN A 133 -17.57 -10.27 -3.92
C GLN A 133 -18.82 -10.67 -3.12
N ALA A 134 -19.44 -9.70 -2.46
CA ALA A 134 -20.70 -9.90 -1.78
C ALA A 134 -21.66 -8.72 -2.01
N ILE A 135 -22.96 -8.97 -1.81
CA ILE A 135 -23.95 -7.92 -1.64
C ILE A 135 -24.19 -7.75 -0.14
N VAL A 136 -23.98 -6.54 0.35
CA VAL A 136 -24.38 -6.13 1.70
C VAL A 136 -25.74 -5.44 1.59
N GLU A 137 -26.68 -5.93 2.38
CA GLU A 137 -28.00 -5.36 2.50
C GLU A 137 -28.28 -4.99 3.96
N THR A 138 -28.71 -3.75 4.15
CA THR A 138 -29.23 -3.20 5.41
C THR A 138 -30.59 -2.59 5.11
N GLY A 139 -31.31 -2.13 6.14
CA GLY A 139 -32.64 -1.53 5.95
C GLY A 139 -32.70 -0.35 4.98
N SER A 140 -31.59 0.36 4.73
CA SER A 140 -31.54 1.55 3.87
C SER A 140 -30.47 1.49 2.78
N LEU A 141 -29.70 0.42 2.70
CA LEU A 141 -28.56 0.31 1.78
C LEU A 141 -28.45 -1.11 1.24
N LYS A 142 -28.41 -1.22 -0.09
CA LYS A 142 -28.00 -2.44 -0.80
C LYS A 142 -26.82 -2.10 -1.69
N THR A 143 -25.67 -2.70 -1.45
CA THR A 143 -24.44 -2.35 -2.16
C THR A 143 -23.51 -3.55 -2.33
N LYS A 144 -22.70 -3.54 -3.38
CA LYS A 144 -21.69 -4.57 -3.65
C LYS A 144 -20.40 -4.19 -2.93
N VAL A 145 -19.78 -5.16 -2.27
CA VAL A 145 -18.52 -5.00 -1.53
C VAL A 145 -17.55 -6.13 -1.88
N SER A 146 -16.25 -5.84 -1.79
CA SER A 146 -15.21 -6.85 -1.77
C SER A 146 -15.02 -7.36 -0.33
N LEU A 147 -14.86 -8.68 -0.19
CA LEU A 147 -14.55 -9.32 1.08
C LEU A 147 -13.04 -9.34 1.26
N THR A 148 -12.53 -8.53 2.19
CA THR A 148 -11.08 -8.39 2.45
C THR A 148 -10.51 -9.53 3.29
N LYS A 149 -11.38 -10.22 4.05
CA LYS A 149 -11.02 -11.43 4.80
C LYS A 149 -12.21 -12.36 4.84
N VAL A 150 -11.98 -13.65 4.61
CA VAL A 150 -12.98 -14.72 4.74
C VAL A 150 -12.29 -15.89 5.42
N ASP A 151 -12.64 -16.17 6.67
CA ASP A 151 -12.10 -17.28 7.43
C ASP A 151 -13.15 -17.86 8.40
N GLU A 152 -12.74 -18.82 9.21
CA GLU A 152 -13.61 -19.47 10.21
C GLU A 152 -14.12 -18.51 11.29
N THR A 153 -13.43 -17.39 11.51
CA THR A 153 -13.78 -16.38 12.51
C THR A 153 -14.77 -15.34 11.98
N GLY A 154 -14.91 -15.23 10.65
CA GLY A 154 -15.94 -14.43 10.02
C GLY A 154 -15.52 -13.81 8.69
N VAL A 155 -16.20 -12.72 8.34
CA VAL A 155 -15.99 -11.99 7.09
C VAL A 155 -15.74 -10.52 7.39
N THR A 156 -14.71 -9.96 6.77
CA THR A 156 -14.39 -8.53 6.83
C THR A 156 -14.66 -7.87 5.48
N PHE A 157 -15.28 -6.70 5.49
CA PHE A 157 -15.52 -5.88 4.31
C PHE A 157 -15.63 -4.41 4.74
N ARG A 158 -15.49 -3.49 3.78
CA ARG A 158 -15.63 -2.05 4.03
C ARG A 158 -16.91 -1.51 3.43
N LEU A 159 -17.57 -0.63 4.18
CA LEU A 159 -18.66 0.19 3.70
C LEU A 159 -18.21 1.64 3.55
N GLY A 160 -18.49 2.25 2.41
CA GLY A 160 -18.25 3.68 2.17
C GLY A 160 -19.20 4.62 2.93
N LYS A 161 -20.09 4.08 3.77
CA LYS A 161 -21.06 4.82 4.58
C LYS A 161 -21.05 4.26 6.00
N ALA A 162 -21.10 5.17 6.97
CA ALA A 162 -21.30 4.78 8.37
C ALA A 162 -22.67 4.11 8.53
N LEU A 163 -22.69 3.05 9.33
CA LEU A 163 -23.93 2.36 9.70
C LEU A 163 -24.43 2.86 11.06
N MET A 164 -25.75 2.90 11.23
CA MET A 164 -26.32 3.18 12.55
C MET A 164 -26.13 1.98 13.48
N PRO A 165 -25.94 2.21 14.80
CA PRO A 165 -25.89 1.13 15.77
C PRO A 165 -27.11 0.21 15.68
N LYS A 166 -26.90 -1.10 15.88
CA LYS A 166 -27.96 -2.14 15.90
C LYS A 166 -28.68 -2.38 14.57
N VAL A 167 -28.18 -1.85 13.44
CA VAL A 167 -28.73 -2.20 12.13
C VAL A 167 -28.47 -3.68 11.81
N LYS A 168 -29.47 -4.39 11.28
CA LYS A 168 -29.26 -5.73 10.74
C LYS A 168 -28.48 -5.63 9.44
N ILE A 169 -27.46 -6.47 9.31
CA ILE A 169 -26.61 -6.58 8.13
C ILE A 169 -26.80 -7.97 7.56
N MET A 170 -27.28 -8.05 6.33
CA MET A 170 -27.34 -9.29 5.55
C MET A 170 -26.19 -9.28 4.55
N LEU A 171 -25.46 -10.39 4.46
CA LEU A 171 -24.34 -10.56 3.54
C LEU A 171 -24.62 -11.73 2.60
N TYR A 172 -24.64 -11.46 1.30
CA TYR A 172 -24.83 -12.46 0.26
C TYR A 172 -23.55 -12.61 -0.55
N VAL A 173 -22.80 -13.69 -0.33
CA VAL A 173 -21.58 -13.97 -1.09
C VAL A 173 -21.95 -14.34 -2.52
N LEU A 174 -21.33 -13.68 -3.49
CA LEU A 174 -21.54 -13.94 -4.91
C LEU A 174 -20.65 -15.11 -5.35
N LYS A 175 -21.20 -16.02 -6.15
CA LYS A 175 -20.40 -17.06 -6.81
C LYS A 175 -19.31 -16.42 -7.67
N SER A 176 -18.07 -16.90 -7.53
CA SER A 176 -16.97 -16.49 -8.41
C SER A 176 -17.24 -16.99 -9.83
N VAL A 177 -16.99 -16.14 -10.82
CA VAL A 177 -17.11 -16.46 -12.25
C VAL A 177 -16.01 -17.44 -12.72
N HIS A 178 -15.16 -17.94 -11.82
CA HIS A 178 -14.08 -18.91 -12.11
C HIS A 178 -14.33 -20.28 -11.47
N SER A 179 -15.60 -20.61 -11.22
CA SER A 179 -16.01 -21.97 -10.89
C SER A 179 -16.71 -22.57 -12.11
N GLU A 180 -15.90 -23.01 -13.08
CA GLU A 180 -16.15 -24.10 -14.04
C GLU A 180 -14.82 -24.56 -14.65
#